data_AF-W1V8U3-F1
#
_entry.id   AF-W1V8U3-F1
#
_cell.length_a   1.000
_cell.length_b   1.000
_cell.length_c   1.000
_cell.angle_alpha   90.00
_cell.angle_beta   90.00
_cell.angle_gamma   90.00
#
_symmetry.space_group_name_H-M   'P 1'
#
loop_
_entity.id
_entity.type
_entity.pdbx_description
1 polymer ?
#
loop_
_entity_poly.entity_id
_entity_poly.type
_entity_poly.pdbx_seq_one_letter_code
_entity_poly.pdbx_strand_id
1 'polypeptide(L)'
;TAVGLYMQYWIPWLPQWIPALLVLVALLLMNLTAVKYFGEMEFWFALIKVIAIISLIIIGIIMIITGFTTDAGVAAFSNMWNYGGWFPNGTMGFILSFQMVVFAFTGIELVGLTAGETEDPEKVIPMAINNIPLRIILFYVGSLAIIMSIYPWTAVNPAASPFVAVFTAVGITAAAGIVNFVVLTSAASATNSGIFSTGRMIYALAKRGHAPSSMRRLTHSSVPYQATIFSAAVLLITVVLNYVMPEAVFVMITSISTFCF
;
A
#
# COMPACT_ATOMS: atom_id res chain seq x y z
N THR A 1 7.90 0.54 8.00
CA THR A 1 7.17 1.58 8.75
C THR A 1 5.74 1.14 9.03
N ALA A 2 4.87 1.01 8.01
CA ALA A 2 3.46 0.62 8.18
C ALA A 2 3.29 -0.70 8.96
N VAL A 3 3.97 -1.77 8.57
CA VAL A 3 3.94 -3.05 9.30
C VAL A 3 4.20 -2.89 10.80
N GLY A 4 5.17 -2.06 11.17
CA GLY A 4 5.51 -1.81 12.57
C GLY A 4 4.44 -1.05 13.32
N LEU A 5 3.89 0.01 12.72
CA LEU A 5 2.86 0.83 13.32
C LEU A 5 1.54 0.04 13.52
N TYR A 6 1.13 -0.75 12.53
CA TYR A 6 -0.12 -1.52 12.60
C TYR A 6 0.00 -2.77 13.50
N MET A 7 1.20 -3.35 13.66
CA MET A 7 1.44 -4.45 14.62
C MET A 7 1.31 -4.01 16.08
N GLN A 8 1.55 -2.73 16.38
CA GLN A 8 1.39 -2.19 17.74
C GLN A 8 -0.06 -2.23 18.23
N TYR A 9 -1.04 -2.41 17.34
CA TYR A 9 -2.42 -2.66 17.75
C TYR A 9 -2.55 -3.92 18.63
N TRP A 10 -1.89 -5.02 18.25
CA TRP A 10 -1.91 -6.27 19.03
C TRP A 10 -0.81 -6.34 20.08
N ILE A 11 0.36 -5.74 19.78
CA ILE A 11 1.52 -5.78 20.68
C ILE A 11 2.06 -4.35 20.86
N PRO A 12 1.43 -3.52 21.71
CA PRO A 12 1.74 -2.08 21.82
C PRO A 12 3.18 -1.76 22.22
N TRP A 13 3.79 -2.64 23.01
CA TRP A 13 5.15 -2.50 23.50
C TRP A 13 6.21 -2.98 22.50
N LEU A 14 5.79 -3.53 21.35
CA LEU A 14 6.71 -4.02 20.33
C LEU A 14 7.31 -2.83 19.55
N PRO A 15 8.65 -2.67 19.53
CA PRO A 15 9.30 -1.66 18.71
C PRO A 15 8.99 -1.89 17.22
N GLN A 16 8.68 -0.82 16.48
CA GLN A 16 8.24 -0.89 15.07
C GLN A 16 9.21 -1.61 14.12
N TRP A 17 10.51 -1.57 14.41
CA TRP A 17 11.54 -2.17 13.56
C TRP A 17 11.52 -3.71 13.57
N ILE A 18 11.11 -4.34 14.68
CA ILE A 18 11.08 -5.80 14.82
C ILE A 18 10.12 -6.45 13.82
N PRO A 19 8.81 -6.12 13.79
CA PRO A 19 7.89 -6.69 12.83
C PRO A 19 8.24 -6.28 11.39
N ALA A 20 8.81 -5.08 11.18
CA ALA A 20 9.29 -4.67 9.86
C ALA A 20 10.44 -5.59 9.37
N LEU A 21 11.40 -5.92 10.25
CA LEU A 21 12.49 -6.83 9.96
C LEU A 21 11.98 -8.26 9.70
N LEU A 22 11.07 -8.76 10.54
CA LEU A 22 10.50 -10.09 10.39
C LEU A 22 9.78 -10.25 9.05
N VAL A 23 8.97 -9.27 8.67
CA VAL A 23 8.28 -9.29 7.36
C VAL A 23 9.29 -9.20 6.22
N LEU A 24 10.31 -8.35 6.32
CA LEU A 24 11.36 -8.26 5.28
C LEU A 24 12.09 -9.60 5.10
N VAL A 25 12.49 -10.26 6.19
CA VAL A 25 13.17 -11.57 6.14
C VAL A 25 12.24 -12.64 5.57
N ALA A 26 10.98 -12.70 6.02
CA ALA A 26 10.01 -13.65 5.50
C ALA A 26 9.79 -13.47 3.99
N LEU A 27 9.59 -12.23 3.53
CA LEU A 27 9.41 -11.93 2.11
C LEU A 27 10.66 -12.22 1.28
N LEU A 28 11.86 -11.93 1.80
CA LEU A 28 13.11 -12.29 1.14
C LEU A 28 13.22 -13.80 0.95
N LEU A 29 13.00 -14.58 2.00
CA LEU A 29 13.05 -16.05 1.91
C LEU A 29 12.05 -16.58 0.88
N MET A 30 10.84 -16.03 0.85
CA MET A 30 9.82 -16.40 -0.13
C MET A 30 10.22 -16.03 -1.57
N ASN A 31 10.84 -14.87 -1.77
CA ASN A 31 11.32 -14.46 -3.09
C ASN A 31 12.46 -15.34 -3.61
N LEU A 32 13.16 -16.05 -2.73
CA LEU A 32 14.27 -16.95 -3.09
C LEU A 32 13.82 -18.38 -3.43
N THR A 33 12.64 -18.84 -2.97
CA THR A 33 12.23 -20.25 -3.08
C THR A 33 11.50 -20.63 -4.37
N ALA A 34 10.73 -19.74 -5.01
CA ALA A 34 10.35 -19.82 -6.45
C ALA A 34 9.46 -18.64 -6.85
N VAL A 35 9.60 -18.16 -8.10
CA VAL A 35 8.75 -17.10 -8.69
C VAL A 35 7.26 -17.48 -8.71
N LYS A 36 6.94 -18.77 -8.81
CA LYS A 36 5.55 -19.24 -8.83
C LYS A 36 4.77 -18.88 -7.56
N TYR A 37 5.41 -18.89 -6.40
CA TYR A 37 4.77 -18.51 -5.14
C TYR A 37 4.45 -17.01 -5.06
N PHE A 38 5.16 -16.17 -5.81
CA PHE A 38 4.87 -14.73 -5.86
C PHE A 38 3.45 -14.45 -6.38
N GLY A 39 3.08 -15.05 -7.52
CA GLY A 39 1.77 -14.82 -8.15
C GLY A 39 0.60 -15.28 -7.28
N GLU A 40 0.72 -16.47 -6.67
CA GLU A 40 -0.31 -17.00 -5.77
C GLU A 40 -0.46 -16.14 -4.50
N MET A 41 0.64 -15.69 -3.90
CA MET A 41 0.59 -14.81 -2.72
C MET A 41 -0.05 -13.46 -3.04
N GLU A 42 0.37 -12.82 -4.13
CA GLU A 42 -0.19 -11.53 -4.54
C GLU A 42 -1.68 -11.66 -4.85
N PHE A 43 -2.12 -12.79 -5.42
CA PHE A 43 -3.54 -13.07 -5.62
C PHE A 43 -4.30 -13.07 -4.28
N TRP A 44 -3.82 -13.81 -3.27
CA TRP A 44 -4.46 -13.87 -1.95
C TRP A 44 -4.43 -12.52 -1.23
N PHE A 45 -3.29 -11.82 -1.25
CA PHE A 45 -3.17 -10.49 -0.66
C PHE A 45 -4.09 -9.48 -1.35
N ALA A 46 -4.19 -9.51 -2.68
CA ALA A 46 -5.11 -8.65 -3.41
C ALA A 46 -6.58 -8.95 -3.07
N LEU A 47 -6.95 -10.23 -2.96
CA LEU A 47 -8.32 -10.64 -2.62
C LEU A 47 -8.78 -10.08 -1.27
N ILE A 48 -7.93 -10.17 -0.25
CA ILE A 48 -8.22 -9.63 1.10
C ILE A 48 -8.53 -8.13 1.04
N LYS A 49 -7.74 -7.36 0.27
CA LYS A 49 -7.92 -5.92 0.09
C LYS A 49 -9.23 -5.60 -0.65
N VAL A 50 -9.50 -6.34 -1.72
CA VAL A 50 -10.71 -6.17 -2.54
C VAL A 50 -11.96 -6.32 -1.68
N ILE A 51 -12.02 -7.41 -0.91
CA ILE A 51 -13.17 -7.69 -0.04
C ILE A 51 -13.34 -6.57 0.99
N ALA A 52 -12.27 -6.16 1.68
CA ALA A 52 -12.34 -5.13 2.71
C ALA A 52 -12.86 -3.78 2.17
N ILE A 53 -12.40 -3.36 0.99
CA ILE A 53 -12.82 -2.10 0.39
C ILE A 53 -14.26 -2.16 -0.11
N ILE A 54 -14.66 -3.27 -0.75
CA ILE A 54 -16.05 -3.46 -1.17
C ILE A 54 -16.98 -3.44 0.06
N SER A 55 -16.62 -4.14 1.14
CA SER A 55 -17.39 -4.12 2.38
C SER A 55 -17.51 -2.70 2.96
N LEU A 56 -16.43 -1.92 2.97
CA LEU A 56 -16.47 -0.54 3.43
C LEU A 56 -17.43 0.32 2.58
N ILE A 57 -17.34 0.19 1.25
CA ILE A 57 -18.19 0.96 0.34
C ILE A 57 -19.66 0.61 0.55
N ILE A 58 -19.99 -0.68 0.61
CA ILE A 58 -21.38 -1.14 0.83
C ILE A 58 -21.92 -0.63 2.17
N ILE A 59 -21.16 -0.81 3.25
CA ILE A 59 -21.58 -0.38 4.59
C ILE A 59 -21.77 1.13 4.63
N GLY A 60 -20.83 1.89 4.06
CA GLY A 60 -20.94 3.34 4.07
C GLY A 60 -22.10 3.87 3.22
N ILE A 61 -22.40 3.24 2.08
CA ILE A 61 -23.62 3.56 1.31
C ILE A 61 -24.87 3.30 2.14
N ILE A 62 -24.94 2.17 2.86
CA ILE A 62 -26.05 1.86 3.77
C ILE A 62 -26.18 2.93 4.86
N MET A 63 -25.06 3.32 5.49
CA MET A 63 -25.05 4.38 6.50
C MET A 63 -25.58 5.71 5.96
N ILE A 64 -25.17 6.09 4.75
CA ILE A 64 -25.62 7.33 4.11
C ILE A 64 -27.12 7.28 3.78
N ILE A 65 -27.61 6.18 3.18
CA ILE A 65 -29.01 6.04 2.79
C ILE A 65 -29.94 5.98 4.01
N THR A 66 -29.49 5.35 5.09
CA THR A 66 -30.26 5.23 6.34
C THR A 66 -30.20 6.49 7.22
N GLY A 67 -29.38 7.48 6.86
CA GLY A 67 -29.17 8.67 7.69
C GLY A 67 -28.48 8.33 9.02
N PHE A 68 -27.59 7.34 9.02
CA PHE A 68 -26.90 6.88 10.21
C PHE A 68 -26.11 8.02 10.87
N THR A 69 -26.26 8.17 12.18
CA THR A 69 -25.57 9.22 12.94
C THR A 69 -24.37 8.64 13.66
N THR A 70 -23.19 9.18 13.36
CA THR A 70 -21.93 8.90 14.04
C THR A 70 -21.65 9.93 15.14
N ASP A 71 -20.56 9.74 15.87
CA ASP A 71 -20.00 10.72 16.79
C ASP A 71 -19.55 12.03 16.11
N ALA A 72 -19.35 12.01 14.78
CA ALA A 72 -19.03 13.19 13.97
C ALA A 72 -20.24 13.81 13.25
N GLY A 73 -21.45 13.30 13.48
CA GLY A 73 -22.68 13.75 12.85
C GLY A 73 -23.31 12.74 11.89
N VAL A 74 -24.30 13.20 11.12
CA VAL A 74 -25.06 12.35 10.18
C VAL A 74 -24.21 12.02 8.96
N ALA A 75 -24.14 10.74 8.59
CA ALA A 75 -23.49 10.29 7.37
C ALA A 75 -24.27 10.81 6.14
N ALA A 76 -23.60 11.59 5.30
CA ALA A 76 -24.19 12.19 4.11
C ALA A 76 -23.11 12.53 3.08
N PHE A 77 -23.39 12.36 1.78
CA PHE A 77 -22.47 12.80 0.72
C PHE A 77 -22.12 14.29 0.82
N SER A 78 -23.04 15.10 1.34
CA SER A 78 -22.84 16.52 1.54
C SER A 78 -21.73 16.85 2.54
N ASN A 79 -21.33 15.93 3.42
CA ASN A 79 -20.18 16.12 4.30
C ASN A 79 -18.87 16.35 3.55
N MET A 80 -18.77 15.93 2.28
CA MET A 80 -17.59 16.19 1.45
C MET A 80 -17.37 17.68 1.13
N TRP A 81 -18.44 18.49 1.10
CA TRP A 81 -18.36 19.91 0.72
C TRP A 81 -19.00 20.88 1.72
N ASN A 82 -19.75 20.39 2.72
CA ASN A 82 -20.38 21.24 3.73
C ASN A 82 -19.39 21.90 4.70
N TYR A 83 -18.16 21.39 4.80
CA TYR A 83 -17.14 21.87 5.74
C TYR A 83 -16.06 22.68 5.02
N GLY A 84 -16.46 23.79 4.37
CA GLY A 84 -15.52 24.67 3.65
C GLY A 84 -15.43 24.43 2.14
N GLY A 85 -16.41 23.74 1.54
CA GLY A 85 -16.45 23.47 0.11
C GLY A 85 -15.46 22.39 -0.33
N TRP A 86 -15.17 22.35 -1.64
CA TRP A 86 -14.21 21.41 -2.23
C TRP A 86 -12.74 21.79 -1.98
N PHE A 87 -12.50 23.05 -1.62
CA PHE A 87 -11.16 23.61 -1.41
C PHE A 87 -11.05 24.25 -0.02
N PRO A 88 -11.27 23.50 1.09
CA PRO A 88 -11.29 24.07 2.44
C PRO A 88 -9.95 24.66 2.86
N ASN A 89 -8.84 24.16 2.30
CA ASN A 89 -7.48 24.68 2.49
C ASN A 89 -7.00 25.57 1.34
N GLY A 90 -7.91 26.09 0.51
CA GLY A 90 -7.62 26.92 -0.66
C GLY A 90 -6.95 26.15 -1.82
N THR A 91 -6.60 26.89 -2.86
CA THR A 91 -5.94 26.35 -4.07
C THR A 91 -4.55 25.79 -3.77
N MET A 92 -3.82 26.42 -2.85
CA MET A 92 -2.50 25.92 -2.43
C MET A 92 -2.61 24.56 -1.75
N GLY A 93 -3.58 24.36 -0.85
CA GLY A 93 -3.81 23.06 -0.21
C GLY A 93 -4.13 21.95 -1.23
N PHE A 94 -4.87 22.28 -2.29
CA PHE A 94 -5.11 21.37 -3.40
C PHE A 94 -3.81 21.00 -4.15
N ILE A 95 -2.96 21.97 -4.46
CA ILE A 95 -1.64 21.71 -5.08
C ILE A 95 -0.78 20.82 -4.17
N LEU A 96 -0.73 21.10 -2.87
CA LEU A 96 0.03 20.30 -1.91
C LEU A 96 -0.49 18.85 -1.79
N SER A 97 -1.78 18.62 -2.02
CA SER A 97 -2.35 17.27 -2.00
C SER A 97 -1.80 16.35 -3.10
N PHE A 98 -1.34 16.91 -4.22
CA PHE A 98 -0.75 16.13 -5.32
C PHE A 98 0.48 15.33 -4.87
N GLN A 99 1.27 15.84 -3.91
CA GLN A 99 2.43 15.11 -3.41
C GLN A 99 2.02 13.72 -2.87
N MET A 100 0.96 13.68 -2.06
CA MET A 100 0.46 12.43 -1.48
C MET A 100 -0.23 11.56 -2.51
N VAL A 101 -0.94 12.16 -3.48
CA VAL A 101 -1.60 11.45 -4.58
C VAL A 101 -0.58 10.79 -5.51
N VAL A 102 0.48 11.50 -5.91
CA VAL A 102 1.57 10.94 -6.75
C VAL A 102 2.27 9.79 -6.02
N PHE A 103 2.57 9.97 -4.73
CA PHE A 103 3.14 8.90 -3.91
C PHE A 103 2.25 7.64 -3.88
N ALA A 104 0.93 7.81 -3.81
CA ALA A 104 -0.01 6.68 -3.83
C ALA A 104 0.00 5.87 -5.14
N PHE A 105 0.55 6.43 -6.22
CA PHE A 105 0.67 5.78 -7.54
C PHE A 105 2.05 5.20 -7.82
N THR A 106 3.02 5.38 -6.92
CA THR A 106 4.32 4.70 -7.02
C THR A 106 4.12 3.17 -7.04
N GLY A 107 4.73 2.47 -8.00
CA GLY A 107 4.61 1.03 -8.19
C GLY A 107 3.79 0.63 -9.43
N ILE A 108 3.10 1.56 -10.10
CA ILE A 108 2.38 1.30 -11.35
C ILE A 108 3.32 0.85 -12.48
N GLU A 109 4.58 1.29 -12.44
CA GLU A 109 5.65 0.92 -13.36
C GLU A 109 5.98 -0.59 -13.34
N LEU A 110 5.58 -1.30 -12.29
CA LEU A 110 5.77 -2.74 -12.17
C LEU A 110 5.16 -3.51 -13.34
N VAL A 111 4.04 -3.02 -13.88
CA VAL A 111 3.37 -3.65 -15.04
C VAL A 111 4.33 -3.74 -16.23
N GLY A 112 5.13 -2.70 -16.46
CA GLY A 112 6.14 -2.67 -17.52
C GLY A 112 7.28 -3.66 -17.30
N LEU A 113 7.72 -3.85 -16.05
CA LEU A 113 8.76 -4.84 -15.72
C LEU A 113 8.25 -6.26 -15.89
N THR A 114 7.01 -6.53 -15.50
CA THR A 114 6.40 -7.86 -15.64
C THR A 114 6.10 -8.24 -17.08
N ALA A 115 5.99 -7.27 -18.00
CA ALA A 115 5.70 -7.52 -19.41
C ALA A 115 6.69 -8.50 -20.08
N GLY A 116 7.95 -8.52 -19.65
CA GLY A 116 8.96 -9.45 -20.17
C GLY A 116 8.87 -10.89 -19.62
N GLU A 117 8.10 -11.11 -18.56
CA GLU A 117 7.93 -12.41 -17.87
C GLU A 117 6.50 -12.96 -17.99
N THR A 118 5.56 -12.14 -18.50
CA THR A 118 4.14 -12.48 -18.66
C THR A 118 3.90 -13.36 -19.88
N GLU A 119 3.07 -14.41 -19.72
CA GLU A 119 2.55 -15.22 -20.82
C GLU A 119 1.54 -14.41 -21.66
N ASP A 120 1.64 -14.48 -23.00
CA ASP A 120 0.84 -13.68 -23.94
C ASP A 120 0.79 -12.16 -23.62
N PRO A 121 1.95 -11.47 -23.60
CA PRO A 121 2.05 -10.08 -23.17
C PRO A 121 1.20 -9.12 -24.04
N GLU A 122 1.01 -9.45 -25.33
CA GLU A 122 0.18 -8.66 -26.26
C GLU A 122 -1.30 -8.57 -25.84
N LYS A 123 -1.81 -9.54 -25.08
CA LYS A 123 -3.19 -9.53 -24.57
C LYS A 123 -3.23 -9.15 -23.10
N VAL A 124 -2.37 -9.76 -22.29
CA VAL A 124 -2.42 -9.62 -20.83
C VAL A 124 -2.01 -8.22 -20.38
N ILE A 125 -1.01 -7.60 -21.01
CA ILE A 125 -0.53 -6.27 -20.61
C ILE A 125 -1.57 -5.18 -20.91
N PRO A 126 -2.17 -5.09 -22.11
CA PRO A 126 -3.26 -4.14 -22.35
C PRO A 126 -4.46 -4.36 -21.41
N MET A 127 -4.84 -5.62 -21.17
CA MET A 127 -5.91 -5.93 -20.22
C MET A 127 -5.58 -5.45 -18.80
N ALA A 128 -4.35 -5.68 -18.32
CA ALA A 128 -3.91 -5.22 -17.02
C ALA A 128 -3.95 -3.70 -16.91
N ILE A 129 -3.40 -2.99 -17.91
CA ILE A 129 -3.36 -1.51 -17.96
C ILE A 129 -4.78 -0.92 -17.95
N ASN A 130 -5.68 -1.44 -18.80
CA ASN A 130 -7.05 -0.95 -18.88
C ASN A 130 -7.86 -1.16 -17.59
N ASN A 131 -7.45 -2.10 -16.74
CA ASN A 131 -8.06 -2.34 -15.44
C ASN A 131 -7.50 -1.44 -14.32
N ILE A 132 -6.36 -0.77 -14.52
CA ILE A 132 -5.76 0.09 -13.49
C ILE A 132 -6.71 1.24 -13.10
N PRO A 133 -7.29 2.04 -14.03
CA PRO A 133 -8.17 3.15 -13.67
C PRO A 133 -9.37 2.72 -12.83
N LEU A 134 -9.99 1.58 -13.17
CA LEU A 134 -11.13 1.04 -12.41
C LEU A 134 -10.73 0.74 -10.97
N ARG A 135 -9.57 0.11 -10.76
CA ARG A 135 -9.04 -0.17 -9.42
C ARG A 135 -8.72 1.11 -8.65
N ILE A 136 -8.21 2.15 -9.32
CA ILE A 136 -7.95 3.44 -8.68
C ILE A 136 -9.26 4.08 -8.21
N ILE A 137 -10.26 4.11 -9.08
CA ILE A 137 -11.58 4.65 -8.73
C ILE A 137 -12.18 3.89 -7.55
N LEU A 138 -12.11 2.55 -7.56
CA LEU A 138 -12.67 1.75 -6.47
C LEU A 138 -11.88 1.90 -5.15
N PHE A 139 -10.56 1.69 -5.19
CA PHE A 139 -9.73 1.61 -3.99
C PHE A 139 -9.40 2.94 -3.36
N TYR A 140 -9.22 3.99 -4.16
CA TYR A 140 -8.83 5.30 -3.65
C TYR A 140 -10.03 6.24 -3.61
N VAL A 141 -10.63 6.52 -4.77
CA VAL A 141 -11.68 7.54 -4.86
C VAL A 141 -12.94 7.09 -4.12
N GLY A 142 -13.40 5.86 -4.35
CA GLY A 142 -14.59 5.30 -3.75
C GLY A 142 -14.47 5.13 -2.24
N SER A 143 -13.34 4.59 -1.75
CA SER A 143 -13.12 4.44 -0.32
C SER A 143 -13.05 5.79 0.40
N LEU A 144 -12.30 6.76 -0.13
CA LEU A 144 -12.18 8.10 0.45
C LEU A 144 -13.50 8.87 0.39
N ALA A 145 -14.23 8.81 -0.72
CA ALA A 145 -15.53 9.46 -0.85
C ALA A 145 -16.51 8.95 0.20
N ILE A 146 -16.57 7.62 0.42
CA ILE A 146 -17.43 7.01 1.42
C ILE A 146 -16.98 7.38 2.84
N ILE A 147 -15.68 7.27 3.14
CA ILE A 147 -15.13 7.67 4.44
C ILE A 147 -15.46 9.14 4.75
N MET A 148 -15.21 10.05 3.82
CA MET A 148 -15.44 11.49 4.02
C MET A 148 -16.93 11.87 4.06
N SER A 149 -17.79 11.04 3.45
CA SER A 149 -19.25 11.18 3.58
C SER A 149 -19.75 10.78 4.96
N ILE A 150 -19.08 9.83 5.63
CA ILE A 150 -19.45 9.38 6.98
C ILE A 150 -18.81 10.28 8.03
N TYR A 151 -17.49 10.45 7.95
CA TYR A 151 -16.68 11.28 8.83
C TYR A 151 -16.17 12.49 8.05
N PRO A 152 -16.70 13.70 8.30
CA PRO A 152 -16.21 14.91 7.63
C PRO A 152 -14.72 15.09 7.89
N TRP A 153 -14.02 15.72 6.95
CA TRP A 153 -12.56 15.84 6.98
C TRP A 153 -12.02 16.50 8.26
N THR A 154 -12.83 17.33 8.92
CA THR A 154 -12.53 17.99 10.21
C THR A 154 -12.51 17.03 11.40
N ALA A 155 -13.18 15.89 11.31
CA ALA A 155 -13.29 14.88 12.37
C ALA A 155 -12.38 13.66 12.15
N VAL A 156 -11.66 13.59 11.02
CA VAL A 156 -10.73 12.50 10.74
C VAL A 156 -9.49 12.66 11.63
N ASN A 157 -9.31 11.75 12.57
CA ASN A 157 -8.11 11.70 13.40
C ASN A 157 -6.92 11.14 12.59
N PRO A 158 -5.83 11.92 12.37
CA PRO A 158 -4.66 11.46 11.62
C PRO A 158 -3.91 10.29 12.29
N ALA A 159 -4.05 10.13 13.60
CA ALA A 159 -3.39 9.06 14.37
C ALA A 159 -4.19 7.75 14.38
N ALA A 160 -5.46 7.76 13.95
CA ALA A 160 -6.32 6.59 13.90
C ALA A 160 -6.65 6.21 12.45
N SER A 161 -6.92 4.93 12.22
CA SER A 161 -7.35 4.49 10.88
C SER A 161 -8.81 4.89 10.63
N PRO A 162 -9.11 5.68 9.59
CA PRO A 162 -10.48 6.04 9.26
C PRO A 162 -11.31 4.83 8.81
N PHE A 163 -10.65 3.80 8.26
CA PHE A 163 -11.29 2.53 7.95
C PHE A 163 -11.83 1.87 9.23
N VAL A 164 -11.02 1.83 10.29
CA VAL A 164 -11.45 1.30 11.60
C VAL A 164 -12.62 2.09 12.16
N ALA A 165 -12.59 3.43 12.05
CA ALA A 165 -13.65 4.29 12.54
C ALA A 165 -15.01 3.93 11.92
N VAL A 166 -15.07 3.77 10.59
CA VAL A 166 -16.32 3.40 9.88
C VAL A 166 -16.88 2.06 10.35
N PHE A 167 -16.07 1.01 10.41
CA PHE A 167 -16.54 -0.32 10.84
C PHE A 167 -16.88 -0.35 12.34
N THR A 168 -16.20 0.44 13.17
CA THR A 168 -16.49 0.54 14.60
C THR A 168 -17.80 1.29 14.85
N ALA A 169 -18.09 2.33 14.07
CA ALA A 169 -19.33 3.11 14.17
C ALA A 169 -20.59 2.23 13.98
N VAL A 170 -20.52 1.21 13.13
CA VAL A 170 -21.62 0.25 12.91
C VAL A 170 -21.62 -0.92 13.90
N GLY A 171 -20.77 -0.89 14.93
CA GLY A 171 -20.76 -1.86 16.03
C GLY A 171 -19.95 -3.13 15.77
N ILE A 172 -19.08 -3.16 14.76
CA ILE A 172 -18.22 -4.34 14.53
C ILE A 172 -17.08 -4.32 15.54
N THR A 173 -17.21 -5.09 16.62
CA THR A 173 -16.21 -5.16 17.72
C THR A 173 -14.82 -5.58 17.24
N ALA A 174 -14.74 -6.40 16.19
CA ALA A 174 -13.48 -6.86 15.61
C ALA A 174 -12.92 -5.92 14.51
N ALA A 175 -13.55 -4.76 14.26
CA ALA A 175 -13.21 -3.84 13.18
C ALA A 175 -11.73 -3.47 13.15
N ALA A 176 -11.21 -3.05 14.31
CA ALA A 176 -9.83 -2.67 14.45
C ALA A 176 -8.88 -3.81 14.08
N GLY A 177 -9.11 -5.03 14.59
CA GLY A 177 -8.29 -6.19 14.25
C GLY A 177 -8.33 -6.54 12.76
N ILE A 178 -9.52 -6.58 12.16
CA ILE A 178 -9.70 -6.93 10.74
C ILE A 178 -8.99 -5.92 9.84
N VAL A 179 -9.23 -4.63 10.05
CA VAL A 179 -8.63 -3.58 9.22
C VAL A 179 -7.12 -3.53 9.40
N ASN A 180 -6.60 -3.62 10.64
CA ASN A 180 -5.15 -3.68 10.84
C ASN A 180 -4.56 -4.88 10.08
N PHE A 181 -5.23 -6.03 10.07
CA PHE A 181 -4.77 -7.22 9.35
C PHE A 181 -4.75 -7.00 7.82
N VAL A 182 -5.81 -6.39 7.27
CA VAL A 182 -5.88 -6.02 5.84
C VAL A 182 -4.77 -5.04 5.47
N VAL A 183 -4.45 -4.08 6.33
CA VAL A 183 -3.36 -3.12 6.08
C VAL A 183 -2.00 -3.81 6.17
N LEU A 184 -1.81 -4.76 7.08
CA LEU A 184 -0.58 -5.55 7.15
C LEU A 184 -0.35 -6.37 5.88
N THR A 185 -1.37 -7.05 5.36
CA THR A 185 -1.26 -7.78 4.07
C THR A 185 -1.02 -6.83 2.91
N SER A 186 -1.58 -5.61 2.96
CA SER A 186 -1.30 -4.55 2.00
C SER A 186 0.15 -4.09 2.00
N ALA A 187 0.71 -3.83 3.18
CA ALA A 187 2.09 -3.42 3.35
C ALA A 187 3.06 -4.54 2.96
N ALA A 188 2.75 -5.80 3.31
CA ALA A 188 3.55 -6.96 2.92
C ALA A 188 3.60 -7.14 1.39
N SER A 189 2.44 -7.08 0.72
CA SER A 189 2.32 -7.14 -0.75
C SER A 189 3.09 -6.03 -1.46
N ALA A 190 2.99 -4.78 -0.98
CA ALA A 190 3.78 -3.67 -1.52
C ALA A 190 5.29 -3.89 -1.35
N THR A 191 5.72 -4.35 -0.17
CA THR A 191 7.14 -4.65 0.11
C THR A 191 7.64 -5.80 -0.77
N ASN A 192 6.83 -6.83 -0.96
CA ASN A 192 7.13 -7.98 -1.79
C ASN A 192 7.34 -7.57 -3.26
N SER A 193 6.44 -6.73 -3.78
CA SER A 193 6.56 -6.15 -5.11
C SER A 193 7.83 -5.29 -5.27
N GLY A 194 8.21 -4.53 -4.24
CA GLY A 194 9.46 -3.77 -4.22
C GLY A 194 10.71 -4.66 -4.26
N ILE A 195 10.77 -5.70 -3.42
CA ILE A 195 11.88 -6.67 -3.43
C ILE A 195 12.01 -7.30 -4.83
N PHE A 196 10.87 -7.74 -5.37
CA PHE A 196 10.78 -8.36 -6.69
C PHE A 196 11.28 -7.42 -7.79
N SER A 197 10.70 -6.23 -7.89
CA SER A 197 10.92 -5.29 -9.00
C SER A 197 12.35 -4.78 -9.04
N THR A 198 12.88 -4.36 -7.90
CA THR A 198 14.26 -3.87 -7.78
C THR A 198 15.26 -4.99 -8.10
N GLY A 199 15.00 -6.22 -7.66
CA GLY A 199 15.84 -7.37 -8.01
C GLY A 199 15.93 -7.60 -9.53
N ARG A 200 14.82 -7.50 -10.26
CA ARG A 200 14.79 -7.66 -11.72
C ARG A 200 15.43 -6.48 -12.44
N MET A 201 15.21 -5.26 -11.95
CA MET A 201 15.83 -4.05 -12.50
C MET A 201 17.36 -4.11 -12.41
N ILE A 202 17.89 -4.50 -11.25
CA ILE A 202 19.34 -4.67 -11.04
C ILE A 202 19.90 -5.78 -11.93
N TYR A 203 19.19 -6.90 -12.04
CA TYR A 203 19.56 -7.98 -12.96
C TYR A 203 19.62 -7.51 -14.43
N ALA A 204 18.63 -6.71 -14.87
CA ALA A 204 18.61 -6.15 -16.22
C ALA A 204 19.79 -5.18 -16.45
N LEU A 205 20.13 -4.34 -15.46
CA LEU A 205 21.32 -3.49 -15.49
C LEU A 205 22.61 -4.31 -15.56
N ALA A 206 22.73 -5.38 -14.79
CA ALA A 206 23.89 -6.28 -14.81
C ALA A 206 24.05 -6.99 -16.16
N LYS A 207 22.94 -7.36 -16.83
CA LYS A 207 22.96 -7.89 -18.20
C LYS A 207 23.55 -6.90 -19.21
N ARG A 208 23.32 -5.60 -19.01
CA ARG A 208 23.80 -4.51 -19.87
C ARG A 208 25.19 -3.98 -19.46
N GLY A 209 25.81 -4.55 -18.43
CA GLY A 209 27.12 -4.11 -17.93
C GLY A 209 27.09 -2.86 -17.04
N HIS A 210 25.90 -2.42 -16.60
CA HIS A 210 25.72 -1.24 -15.74
C HIS A 210 25.59 -1.58 -14.24
N ALA A 211 25.71 -2.85 -13.87
CA ALA A 211 25.77 -3.31 -12.49
C ALA A 211 26.76 -4.49 -12.38
N PRO A 212 27.26 -4.83 -11.18
CA PRO A 212 28.22 -5.91 -10.99
C PRO A 212 27.81 -7.21 -11.70
N SER A 213 28.75 -7.83 -12.41
CA SER A 213 28.50 -9.03 -13.22
C SER A 213 27.96 -10.21 -12.41
N SER A 214 28.25 -10.25 -11.10
CA SER A 214 27.73 -11.25 -10.17
C SER A 214 26.19 -11.21 -10.07
N MET A 215 25.57 -10.02 -10.18
CA MET A 215 24.11 -9.82 -10.12
C MET A 215 23.37 -10.36 -11.35
N ARG A 216 24.08 -10.80 -12.40
CA ARG A 216 23.51 -11.47 -13.57
C ARG A 216 23.24 -12.96 -13.34
N ARG A 217 23.65 -13.54 -12.20
CA ARG A 217 23.48 -14.98 -11.92
C ARG A 217 22.02 -15.30 -11.56
N LEU A 218 21.47 -16.32 -12.22
CA LEU A 218 20.16 -16.88 -11.92
C LEU A 218 20.28 -18.20 -11.14
N THR A 219 19.27 -18.50 -10.31
CA THR A 219 19.07 -19.84 -9.74
C THR A 219 18.49 -20.80 -10.77
N HIS A 220 18.39 -22.09 -10.43
CA HIS A 220 17.69 -23.10 -11.24
C HIS A 220 16.21 -22.75 -11.51
N SER A 221 15.60 -21.93 -10.65
CA SER A 221 14.22 -21.45 -10.79
C SER A 221 14.14 -20.07 -11.45
N SER A 222 15.18 -19.64 -12.17
CA SER A 222 15.27 -18.36 -12.89
C SER A 222 15.14 -17.11 -12.00
N VAL A 223 15.51 -17.20 -10.72
CA VAL A 223 15.51 -16.05 -9.80
C VAL A 223 16.89 -15.39 -9.76
N PRO A 224 17.01 -14.06 -9.92
CA PRO A 224 18.29 -13.36 -9.78
C PRO A 224 18.68 -13.17 -8.31
N TYR A 225 19.07 -14.26 -7.62
CA TYR A 225 19.18 -14.28 -6.16
C TYR A 225 20.09 -13.19 -5.56
N GLN A 226 21.23 -12.89 -6.19
CA GLN A 226 22.15 -11.87 -5.67
C GLN A 226 21.54 -10.47 -5.75
N ALA A 227 20.82 -10.18 -6.85
CA ALA A 227 20.11 -8.92 -7.01
C ALA A 227 18.94 -8.81 -6.04
N THR A 228 18.22 -9.91 -5.78
CA THR A 228 17.14 -9.96 -4.78
C THR A 228 17.66 -9.73 -3.35
N ILE A 229 18.77 -10.36 -2.98
CA ILE A 229 19.39 -10.15 -1.66
C ILE A 229 19.86 -8.70 -1.52
N PHE A 230 20.47 -8.13 -2.56
CA PHE A 230 20.86 -6.73 -2.57
C PHE A 230 19.66 -5.79 -2.40
N SER A 231 18.56 -6.05 -3.12
CA SER A 231 17.30 -5.31 -2.98
C SER A 231 16.80 -5.32 -1.52
N ALA A 232 16.76 -6.50 -0.89
CA ALA A 232 16.38 -6.62 0.51
C ALA A 232 17.38 -5.94 1.47
N ALA A 233 18.68 -5.94 1.15
CA ALA A 233 19.70 -5.24 1.93
C ALA A 233 19.52 -3.71 1.86
N VAL A 234 19.07 -3.17 0.72
CA VAL A 234 18.70 -1.74 0.62
C VAL A 234 17.45 -1.45 1.46
N LEU A 235 16.44 -2.31 1.43
CA LEU A 235 15.25 -2.17 2.30
C LEU A 235 15.59 -2.32 3.80
N LEU A 236 16.63 -3.07 4.14
CA LEU A 236 17.11 -3.16 5.52
C LEU A 236 17.59 -1.79 6.05
N ILE A 237 18.10 -0.91 5.20
CA ILE A 237 18.45 0.47 5.57
C ILE A 237 17.20 1.19 6.10
N THR A 238 16.05 1.02 5.45
CA THR A 238 14.77 1.58 5.92
C THR A 238 14.35 1.01 7.28
N VAL A 239 14.63 -0.27 7.56
CA VAL A 239 14.37 -0.87 8.87
C VAL A 239 15.29 -0.27 9.93
N VAL A 240 16.58 -0.07 9.62
CA VAL A 240 17.54 0.60 10.52
C VAL A 240 17.13 2.05 10.77
N LEU A 241 16.72 2.79 9.73
CA LEU A 241 16.20 4.15 9.88
C LEU A 241 14.93 4.18 10.74
N ASN A 242 14.05 3.18 10.61
CA ASN A 242 12.88 3.07 11.47
C ASN A 242 13.23 2.75 12.94
N TYR A 243 14.38 2.12 13.20
CA TYR A 243 14.91 1.96 14.56
C TYR A 243 15.48 3.28 15.13
N VAL A 244 16.23 4.03 14.33
CA VAL A 244 16.91 5.27 14.77
C VAL A 244 15.96 6.48 14.84
N MET A 245 15.05 6.60 13.89
CA MET A 245 14.15 7.75 13.72
C MET A 245 12.71 7.34 13.33
N PRO A 246 12.00 6.61 14.19
CA PRO A 246 10.69 6.01 13.88
C PRO A 246 9.62 7.03 13.45
N GLU A 247 9.64 8.26 13.98
CA GLU A 247 8.65 9.29 13.65
C GLU A 247 8.93 10.00 12.32
N ALA A 248 10.20 10.25 12.01
CA ALA A 248 10.60 11.02 10.82
C ALA A 248 10.78 10.16 9.55
N VAL A 249 11.05 8.86 9.70
CA VAL A 249 11.40 7.97 8.58
C VAL A 249 10.30 7.90 7.52
N PHE A 250 9.02 7.96 7.91
CA PHE A 250 7.92 7.93 6.96
C PHE A 250 7.95 9.16 6.06
N VAL A 251 7.94 10.35 6.66
CA VAL A 251 7.97 11.64 5.94
C VAL A 251 9.20 11.75 5.05
N MET A 252 10.36 11.32 5.55
CA MET A 252 11.61 11.34 4.78
C MET A 252 11.52 10.45 3.53
N ILE A 253 11.08 9.20 3.68
CA ILE A 253 11.02 8.25 2.57
C ILE A 253 9.96 8.68 1.55
N THR A 254 8.78 9.10 2.00
CA THR A 254 7.73 9.56 1.07
C THR A 254 8.20 10.78 0.29
N SER A 255 8.85 11.74 0.94
CA SER A 255 9.37 12.95 0.27
C SER A 255 10.45 12.64 -0.76
N ILE A 256 11.43 11.77 -0.43
CA ILE A 256 12.47 11.36 -1.37
C ILE A 256 11.85 10.58 -2.54
N SER A 257 10.93 9.66 -2.26
CA SER A 257 10.25 8.87 -3.28
C SER A 257 9.47 9.76 -4.24
N THR A 258 8.73 10.75 -3.77
CA THR A 258 7.98 11.67 -4.63
C THR A 258 8.87 12.60 -5.44
N PHE A 259 10.08 12.91 -4.97
CA PHE A 259 11.02 13.76 -5.72
C PHE A 259 11.80 12.98 -6.79
N CYS A 260 12.13 11.71 -6.52
CA CYS A 260 12.90 10.86 -7.43
C CYS A 260 12.04 10.21 -8.53
N PHE A 261 10.71 10.21 -8.38
CA PHE A 261 9.73 9.78 -9.39
C PHE A 261 9.14 10.99 -10.12
#